data_AF-A0A954HL89-F1
#
_entry.id   AF-A0A954HL89-F1
#
_cell.length_a   1.000
_cell.length_b   1.000
_cell.length_c   1.000
_cell.angle_alpha   90.00
_cell.angle_beta   90.00
_cell.angle_gamma   90.00
#
_symmetry.space_group_name_H-M   'P 1'
#
loop_
_entity.id
_entity.type
_entity.pdbx_description
1 polymer ?
#
loop_
_entity_poly.entity_id
_entity_poly.type
_entity_poly.pdbx_seq_one_letter_code
_entity_poly.pdbx_strand_id
1 'polypeptide(L)'
;MSVCRLFLFLSVLSLIANVSTAAPPEEKLGGCTIRSEVLHGGKQEGVELVTLDNGNLEITVVPTRGMSILKVRQKDGTGEWADALGWNSPVKQMVHPSYINLDSRGGLGWLDGFNEWMVRCGLEFAGHPGTDKFTDNTGAESEMELTLHGKVGNIPAASWTTR
;
A
#
# COMPACT_ATOMS: atom_id res chain seq x y z
N MET A 1 27.09 37.73 30.45
CA MET A 1 26.80 37.22 29.08
C MET A 1 27.36 35.80 29.04
N SER A 2 26.65 34.71 28.77
CA SER A 2 25.34 34.52 28.17
C SER A 2 24.79 33.16 28.61
N VAL A 3 23.75 33.17 29.45
CA VAL A 3 22.96 31.98 29.82
C VAL A 3 21.77 31.82 28.84
N CYS A 4 21.86 32.43 27.65
CA CYS A 4 20.71 32.66 26.77
C CYS A 4 20.72 31.82 25.48
N ARG A 5 21.52 30.74 25.41
CA ARG A 5 21.63 29.92 24.18
C ARG A 5 21.14 28.48 24.27
N LEU A 6 20.65 28.01 25.42
CA LEU A 6 20.18 26.63 25.55
C LEU A 6 18.64 26.48 25.53
N PHE A 7 17.88 27.58 25.63
CA PHE A 7 16.42 27.53 25.67
C PHE A 7 15.72 27.52 24.30
N LEU A 8 16.42 27.84 23.20
CA LEU A 8 15.79 27.85 21.86
C LEU A 8 15.80 26.52 21.11
N PHE A 9 16.55 25.51 21.58
CA PHE A 9 16.58 24.20 20.90
C PHE A 9 15.50 23.22 21.39
N LEU A 10 14.89 23.46 22.55
CA LEU A 10 13.82 22.61 23.09
C LEU A 10 12.40 23.07 22.69
N SER A 11 12.19 24.31 22.20
CA SER A 11 10.84 24.78 21.84
C SER A 11 10.44 24.46 20.39
N VAL A 12 11.37 24.05 19.53
CA VAL A 12 11.07 23.70 18.13
C VAL A 12 10.71 22.21 17.97
N LEU A 13 11.11 21.36 18.91
CA LEU A 13 10.78 19.93 18.88
C LEU A 13 9.36 19.61 19.33
N SER A 14 8.71 20.52 20.07
CA SER A 14 7.34 20.30 20.55
C SER A 14 6.25 20.66 19.53
N LEU A 15 6.61 21.19 18.36
CA LEU A 15 5.66 21.61 17.33
C LEU A 15 5.42 20.57 16.21
N ILE A 16 6.12 19.42 16.24
CA ILE A 16 6.01 18.35 15.23
C ILE A 16 5.28 17.11 15.78
N ALA A 17 4.96 17.07 17.07
CA ALA A 17 4.23 15.96 17.69
C ALA A 17 2.74 16.27 17.82
N ASN A 18 2.07 16.53 16.70
CA ASN A 18 0.62 16.35 16.61
C ASN A 18 0.31 15.18 15.67
N VAL A 19 1.06 14.08 15.84
CA VAL A 19 0.61 12.77 15.37
C VAL A 19 -0.44 12.32 16.38
N SER A 20 -1.68 12.23 15.93
CA SER A 20 -2.75 11.59 16.69
C SER A 20 -2.25 10.23 17.18
N THR A 21 -2.05 10.09 18.49
CA THR A 21 -1.70 8.82 19.15
C THR A 21 -2.95 7.97 19.42
N ALA A 22 -4.07 8.27 18.77
CA ALA A 22 -5.25 7.44 18.87
C ALA A 22 -4.92 6.08 18.26
N ALA A 23 -5.16 5.01 19.03
CA ALA A 23 -5.08 3.66 18.48
C ALA A 23 -5.96 3.57 17.23
N PRO A 24 -5.50 2.88 16.18
CA PRO A 24 -6.28 2.71 14.96
C PRO A 24 -7.67 2.15 15.32
N PRO A 25 -8.75 2.61 14.65
CA PRO A 25 -10.08 2.10 14.88
C PRO A 25 -10.09 0.57 14.79
N GLU A 26 -10.61 -0.07 15.84
CA GLU A 26 -10.64 -1.52 16.02
C GLU A 26 -12.11 -1.98 16.12
N GLU A 27 -12.51 -2.91 15.25
CA GLU A 27 -13.83 -3.53 15.25
C GLU A 27 -13.74 -5.03 15.51
N LYS A 28 -14.67 -5.56 16.31
CA LYS A 28 -14.73 -7.00 16.63
C LYS A 28 -15.90 -7.67 15.93
N LEU A 29 -15.58 -8.67 15.11
CA LEU A 29 -16.50 -9.42 14.27
C LEU A 29 -16.31 -10.92 14.50
N GLY A 30 -17.18 -11.55 15.31
CA GLY A 30 -17.25 -13.01 15.43
C GLY A 30 -15.92 -13.70 15.80
N GLY A 31 -15.11 -13.08 16.68
CA GLY A 31 -13.78 -13.59 17.06
C GLY A 31 -12.63 -13.10 16.18
N CYS A 32 -12.92 -12.31 15.14
CA CYS A 32 -11.96 -11.57 14.34
C CYS A 32 -11.90 -10.11 14.80
N THR A 33 -10.72 -9.52 14.76
CA THR A 33 -10.44 -8.12 15.02
C THR A 33 -10.02 -7.47 13.71
N ILE A 34 -10.65 -6.35 13.36
CA ILE A 34 -10.30 -5.57 12.17
C ILE A 34 -9.70 -4.24 12.64
N ARG A 35 -8.49 -3.93 12.18
CA ARG A 35 -7.77 -2.69 12.47
C ARG A 35 -7.53 -1.94 11.17
N SER A 36 -7.79 -0.63 11.14
CA SER A 36 -7.46 0.23 10.01
C SER A 36 -6.50 1.33 10.42
N GLU A 37 -5.43 1.51 9.66
CA GLU A 37 -4.44 2.56 9.90
C GLU A 37 -4.13 3.32 8.61
N VAL A 38 -3.86 4.62 8.73
CA VAL A 38 -3.33 5.45 7.66
C VAL A 38 -1.85 5.68 7.91
N LEU A 39 -1.03 5.31 6.93
CA LEU A 39 0.41 5.47 6.96
C LEU A 39 0.80 6.92 6.68
N HIS A 40 1.91 7.34 7.29
CA HIS A 40 2.44 8.68 7.18
C HIS A 40 3.94 8.67 6.81
N GLY A 41 4.39 9.78 6.23
CA GLY A 41 5.77 10.06 5.84
C GLY A 41 6.18 9.53 4.46
N GLY A 42 7.06 10.26 3.78
CA GLY A 42 7.66 9.83 2.51
C GLY A 42 6.62 9.54 1.42
N LYS A 43 6.85 8.49 0.63
CA LYS A 43 5.95 8.10 -0.47
C LYS A 43 4.74 7.29 -0.01
N GLN A 44 4.64 6.91 1.26
CA GLN A 44 3.51 6.15 1.81
C GLN A 44 2.43 7.02 2.46
N GLU A 45 2.63 8.35 2.48
CA GLU A 45 1.67 9.29 3.04
C GLU A 45 0.26 9.06 2.48
N GLY A 46 -0.70 8.86 3.38
CA GLY A 46 -2.10 8.65 3.05
C GLY A 46 -2.47 7.24 2.60
N VAL A 47 -1.53 6.28 2.65
CA VAL A 47 -1.87 4.87 2.35
C VAL A 47 -2.61 4.24 3.52
N GLU A 48 -3.73 3.62 3.22
CA GLU A 48 -4.54 2.89 4.18
C GLU A 48 -4.15 1.40 4.22
N LEU A 49 -4.01 0.86 5.42
CA LEU A 49 -3.89 -0.57 5.68
C LEU A 49 -5.11 -1.05 6.47
N VAL A 50 -5.56 -2.26 6.15
CA VAL A 50 -6.60 -2.97 6.89
C VAL A 50 -6.06 -4.33 7.31
N THR A 51 -5.99 -4.56 8.61
CA THR A 51 -5.48 -5.79 9.19
C THR A 51 -6.63 -6.59 9.79
N LEU A 52 -6.78 -7.83 9.34
CA LEU A 52 -7.74 -8.82 9.83
C LEU A 52 -7.00 -9.81 10.73
N ASP A 53 -7.46 -10.02 11.95
CA ASP A 53 -6.78 -10.84 12.95
C ASP A 53 -7.78 -11.70 13.73
N ASN A 54 -7.71 -13.03 13.57
CA ASN A 54 -8.57 -13.97 14.31
C ASN A 54 -7.88 -14.62 15.52
N GLY A 55 -6.74 -14.09 15.95
CA GLY A 55 -5.93 -14.60 17.04
C GLY A 55 -4.95 -15.71 16.66
N ASN A 56 -5.03 -16.26 15.44
CA ASN A 56 -4.10 -17.27 14.91
C ASN A 56 -3.52 -16.89 13.53
N LEU A 57 -4.29 -16.14 12.73
CA LEU A 57 -3.95 -15.68 11.39
C LEU A 57 -4.19 -14.16 11.32
N GLU A 58 -3.20 -13.45 10.82
CA GLU A 58 -3.24 -12.01 10.56
C GLU A 58 -3.04 -11.75 9.07
N ILE A 59 -3.97 -11.05 8.42
CA ILE A 59 -3.90 -10.69 7.00
C ILE A 59 -3.91 -9.18 6.89
N THR A 60 -2.89 -8.60 6.23
CA THR A 60 -2.82 -7.17 5.95
C THR A 60 -3.19 -6.89 4.51
N VAL A 61 -4.25 -6.11 4.31
CA VAL A 61 -4.80 -5.69 3.01
C VAL A 61 -4.57 -4.19 2.84
N VAL A 62 -4.43 -3.73 1.59
CA VAL A 62 -4.09 -2.35 1.28
C VAL A 62 -5.14 -1.73 0.36
N PRO A 63 -6.22 -1.11 0.89
CA PRO A 63 -7.26 -0.51 0.06
C PRO A 63 -6.76 0.51 -0.96
N THR A 64 -5.80 1.34 -0.58
CA THR A 64 -5.17 2.34 -1.47
C THR A 64 -4.43 1.72 -2.65
N ARG A 65 -4.01 0.45 -2.55
CA ARG A 65 -3.29 -0.30 -3.57
C ARG A 65 -4.19 -1.40 -4.16
N GLY A 66 -5.42 -1.04 -4.50
CA GLY A 66 -6.38 -1.96 -5.12
C GLY A 66 -6.74 -3.16 -4.26
N MET A 67 -6.71 -3.07 -2.92
CA MET A 67 -6.96 -4.19 -2.01
C MET A 67 -5.96 -5.35 -2.18
N SER A 68 -4.70 -5.06 -2.53
CA SER A 68 -3.60 -6.05 -2.51
C SER A 68 -3.41 -6.62 -1.11
N ILE A 69 -2.93 -7.87 -1.02
CA ILE A 69 -2.54 -8.48 0.25
C ILE A 69 -1.05 -8.24 0.42
N LEU A 70 -0.69 -7.40 1.39
CA LEU A 70 0.70 -7.09 1.71
C LEU A 70 1.42 -8.33 2.25
N LYS A 71 0.85 -8.94 3.28
CA LYS A 71 1.43 -10.11 3.97
C LYS A 71 0.38 -10.88 4.75
N VAL A 72 0.72 -12.13 5.06
CA VAL A 72 -0.02 -12.99 5.97
C VAL A 72 0.93 -13.50 7.04
N ARG A 73 0.54 -13.33 8.31
CA ARG A 73 1.25 -13.85 9.47
C ARG A 73 0.41 -14.91 10.14
N GLN A 74 1.06 -15.93 10.68
CA GLN A 74 0.40 -17.01 11.39
C GLN A 74 1.19 -17.33 12.66
N LYS A 75 0.48 -17.70 13.73
CA LYS A 75 1.15 -18.25 14.90
C LYS A 75 1.69 -19.64 14.62
N ASP A 76 2.93 -19.88 15.03
CA ASP A 76 3.52 -21.21 14.97
C ASP A 76 3.06 -22.10 16.14
N GLY A 77 3.60 -23.32 16.24
CA GLY A 77 3.27 -24.26 17.31
C GLY A 77 3.66 -23.80 18.72
N THR A 78 4.42 -22.71 18.86
CA THR A 78 4.78 -22.08 20.14
C THR A 78 3.86 -20.92 20.50
N GLY A 79 3.02 -20.47 19.56
CA GLY A 79 2.13 -19.32 19.72
C GLY A 79 2.73 -17.99 19.28
N GLU A 80 3.96 -17.99 18.75
CA GLU A 80 4.66 -16.81 18.26
C GLU A 80 4.30 -16.51 16.80
N TRP A 81 4.24 -15.23 16.43
CA TRP A 81 3.90 -14.81 15.08
C TRP A 81 5.06 -14.97 14.11
N ALA A 82 4.83 -15.68 13.00
CA ALA A 82 5.75 -15.80 11.87
C ALA A 82 5.12 -15.28 10.58
N ASP A 83 5.94 -14.76 9.67
CA ASP A 83 5.51 -14.45 8.30
C ASP A 83 5.25 -15.77 7.56
N ALA A 84 3.97 -16.05 7.27
CA ALA A 84 3.55 -17.25 6.58
C ALA A 84 3.59 -17.05 5.06
N LEU A 85 3.15 -15.88 4.60
CA LEU A 85 3.10 -15.51 3.19
C LEU A 85 3.53 -14.05 3.03
N GLY A 86 4.65 -13.85 2.33
CA GLY A 86 5.27 -12.54 2.18
C GLY A 86 6.69 -12.68 1.64
N TRP A 87 7.31 -11.55 1.32
CA TRP A 87 8.70 -11.50 0.89
C TRP A 87 9.30 -10.13 1.24
N ASN A 88 10.63 -10.04 1.27
CA ASN A 88 11.33 -8.83 1.67
C ASN A 88 11.76 -8.00 0.46
N SER A 89 10.85 -7.18 -0.05
CA SER A 89 11.13 -6.28 -1.19
C SER A 89 12.17 -5.21 -0.83
N PRO A 90 13.02 -4.75 -1.77
CA PRO A 90 13.81 -3.53 -1.59
C PRO A 90 12.94 -2.27 -1.43
N VAL A 91 11.69 -2.28 -1.91
CA VAL A 91 10.72 -1.19 -1.73
C VAL A 91 10.12 -1.28 -0.33
N LYS A 92 10.66 -0.49 0.61
CA LYS A 92 10.29 -0.57 2.04
C LYS A 92 9.00 0.15 2.40
N GLN A 93 8.65 1.20 1.67
CA GLN A 93 7.44 1.97 1.89
C GLN A 93 6.29 1.37 1.09
N MET A 94 5.08 1.37 1.65
CA MET A 94 3.89 1.14 0.85
C MET A 94 3.61 2.40 0.05
N VAL A 95 4.15 2.50 -1.16
CA VAL A 95 4.09 3.72 -1.97
C VAL A 95 2.62 4.04 -2.28
N HIS A 96 2.19 5.29 -2.20
CA HIS A 96 0.86 5.74 -2.62
C HIS A 96 0.80 5.83 -4.16
N PRO A 97 -0.31 5.46 -4.84
CA PRO A 97 -0.40 5.51 -6.30
C PRO A 97 -0.06 6.86 -6.92
N SER A 98 -0.33 7.97 -6.23
CA SER A 98 0.02 9.32 -6.68
C SER A 98 1.53 9.57 -6.84
N TYR A 99 2.39 8.74 -6.25
CA TYR A 99 3.84 8.80 -6.38
C TYR A 99 4.42 7.76 -7.36
N ILE A 100 3.55 7.04 -8.09
CA ILE A 100 3.94 6.07 -9.10
C ILE A 100 3.58 6.60 -10.48
N ASN A 101 4.59 6.78 -11.33
CA ASN A 101 4.39 7.03 -12.74
C ASN A 101 4.53 5.69 -13.50
N LEU A 102 3.40 5.08 -13.86
CA LEU A 102 3.39 3.75 -14.51
C LEU A 102 4.13 3.72 -15.85
N ASP A 103 4.10 4.82 -16.60
CA ASP A 103 4.74 4.93 -17.92
C ASP A 103 6.28 5.06 -17.83
N SER A 104 6.80 5.37 -16.65
CA SER A 104 8.23 5.54 -16.45
C SER A 104 9.00 4.25 -16.77
N ARG A 105 10.28 4.40 -17.14
CA ARG A 105 11.19 3.29 -17.47
C ARG A 105 10.65 2.37 -18.59
N GLY A 106 9.89 2.93 -19.54
CA GLY A 106 9.28 2.18 -20.63
C GLY A 106 8.14 1.27 -20.15
N GLY A 107 7.25 1.81 -19.30
CA GLY A 107 6.12 1.07 -18.74
C GLY A 107 6.45 0.21 -17.52
N LEU A 108 7.67 0.28 -16.98
CA LEU A 108 8.11 -0.47 -15.79
C LEU A 108 7.92 0.28 -14.47
N GLY A 109 7.26 1.45 -14.49
CA GLY A 109 7.06 2.27 -13.30
C GLY A 109 6.31 1.59 -12.16
N TRP A 110 5.51 0.56 -12.47
CA TRP A 110 4.85 -0.30 -11.48
C TRP A 110 5.83 -0.89 -10.44
N LEU A 111 7.08 -1.18 -10.83
CA LEU A 111 8.10 -1.73 -9.95
C LEU A 111 8.52 -0.79 -8.82
N ASP A 112 8.29 0.52 -8.94
CA ASP A 112 8.65 1.49 -7.90
C ASP A 112 7.79 1.33 -6.62
N GLY A 113 6.66 0.60 -6.70
CA GLY A 113 5.75 0.34 -5.58
C GLY A 113 5.64 -1.12 -5.13
N PHE A 114 6.26 -2.06 -5.84
CA PHE A 114 6.00 -3.49 -5.65
C PHE A 114 6.64 -4.06 -4.38
N ASN A 115 5.81 -4.44 -3.41
CA ASN A 115 6.24 -5.12 -2.19
C ASN A 115 5.20 -6.06 -1.56
N GLU A 116 4.04 -6.20 -2.19
CA GLU A 116 2.94 -7.00 -1.67
C GLU A 116 3.15 -8.50 -1.97
N TRP A 117 2.58 -9.36 -1.12
CA TRP A 117 2.56 -10.80 -1.36
C TRP A 117 1.66 -11.18 -2.53
N MET A 118 0.46 -10.60 -2.60
CA MET A 118 -0.49 -10.84 -3.69
C MET A 118 -1.03 -9.53 -4.22
N VAL A 119 -0.78 -9.29 -5.51
CA VAL A 119 -1.29 -8.15 -6.27
C VAL A 119 -2.24 -8.67 -7.35
N ARG A 120 -3.33 -7.95 -7.58
CA ARG A 120 -4.12 -8.14 -8.79
C ARG A 120 -3.46 -7.40 -9.94
N CYS A 121 -2.98 -8.15 -10.93
CA CYS A 121 -2.50 -7.63 -12.21
C CYS A 121 -3.66 -7.66 -13.21
N GLY A 122 -4.03 -6.52 -13.80
CA GLY A 122 -5.26 -6.43 -14.59
C GLY A 122 -6.11 -5.18 -14.33
N LEU A 123 -7.43 -5.23 -14.57
CA LEU A 123 -8.15 -6.26 -15.36
C LEU A 123 -8.22 -5.89 -16.85
N GLU A 124 -8.07 -4.61 -17.16
CA GLU A 124 -8.09 -4.07 -18.53
C GLU A 124 -7.01 -4.74 -19.40
N PHE A 125 -5.81 -4.92 -18.84
CA PHE A 125 -4.71 -5.67 -19.43
C PHE A 125 -3.74 -6.13 -18.34
N ALA A 126 -2.96 -7.18 -18.62
CA ALA A 126 -1.91 -7.66 -17.74
C ALA A 126 -0.78 -8.30 -18.55
N GLY A 127 0.46 -8.17 -18.06
CA GLY A 127 1.64 -8.70 -18.72
C GLY A 127 2.83 -7.78 -18.56
N HIS A 128 3.86 -8.02 -19.38
CA HIS A 128 4.98 -7.09 -19.57
C HIS A 128 4.50 -5.82 -20.29
N PRO A 129 5.20 -4.69 -20.13
CA PRO A 129 4.89 -3.50 -20.92
C PRO A 129 5.20 -3.72 -22.40
N GLY A 130 4.49 -2.99 -23.26
CA GLY A 130 4.73 -3.00 -24.71
C GLY A 130 3.56 -2.45 -25.51
N THR A 131 3.79 -2.33 -26.82
CA THR A 131 2.79 -1.89 -27.79
C THR A 131 1.74 -2.97 -28.02
N ASP A 132 0.48 -2.63 -27.80
CA ASP A 132 -0.67 -3.44 -28.16
C ASP A 132 -1.37 -2.88 -29.39
N LYS A 133 -2.00 -3.76 -30.17
CA LYS A 133 -2.73 -3.43 -31.41
C LYS A 133 -4.19 -3.84 -31.25
N PHE A 134 -5.10 -2.91 -31.49
CA PHE A 134 -6.54 -3.16 -31.38
C PHE A 134 -7.32 -2.43 -32.47
N THR A 135 -8.55 -2.87 -32.73
CA THR A 135 -9.46 -2.16 -33.64
C THR A 135 -10.22 -1.10 -32.85
N ASP A 136 -10.14 0.16 -33.27
CA ASP A 136 -10.84 1.25 -32.63
C ASP A 136 -12.34 1.29 -32.99
N ASN A 137 -13.06 2.27 -32.44
CA ASN A 137 -14.50 2.44 -32.68
C ASN A 137 -14.85 2.87 -34.13
N THR A 138 -13.86 3.17 -34.96
CA THR A 138 -14.02 3.49 -36.39
C THR A 138 -13.77 2.27 -37.29
N GLY A 139 -13.25 1.17 -36.73
CA GLY A 139 -12.86 -0.02 -37.48
C GLY A 139 -11.40 0.01 -37.98
N ALA A 140 -10.62 1.03 -37.60
CA ALA A 140 -9.20 1.13 -37.96
C ALA A 140 -8.31 0.41 -36.94
N GLU A 141 -7.13 -0.07 -37.39
CA GLU A 141 -6.09 -0.56 -36.49
C GLU A 141 -5.45 0.62 -35.76
N SER A 142 -5.41 0.54 -34.44
CA SER A 142 -4.79 1.49 -33.54
C SER A 142 -3.79 0.79 -32.62
N GLU A 143 -2.81 1.55 -32.14
CA GLU A 143 -1.78 1.07 -31.22
C GLU A 143 -1.84 1.83 -29.89
N MET A 144 -1.52 1.15 -28.79
CA MET A 144 -1.40 1.75 -27.46
C MET A 144 -0.23 1.13 -26.70
N GLU A 145 0.52 1.96 -25.98
CA GLU A 145 1.51 1.48 -25.03
C GLU A 145 0.83 1.00 -23.75
N LEU A 146 1.03 -0.27 -23.41
CA LEU A 146 0.55 -0.87 -22.17
C LEU A 146 1.70 -0.91 -21.15
N THR A 147 1.37 -0.59 -19.90
CA THR A 147 2.31 -0.64 -18.77
C THR A 147 2.39 -2.03 -18.14
N LEU A 148 3.39 -2.26 -17.29
CA LEU A 148 3.52 -3.51 -16.55
C LEU A 148 2.27 -3.77 -15.68
N HIS A 149 1.69 -4.96 -15.84
CA HIS A 149 0.66 -5.52 -14.96
C HIS A 149 -0.67 -4.74 -14.83
N GLY A 150 -0.95 -3.83 -15.76
CA GLY A 150 -2.21 -3.09 -15.74
C GLY A 150 -2.27 -2.04 -14.63
N LYS A 151 -3.50 -1.69 -14.24
CA LYS A 151 -3.75 -0.52 -13.38
C LYS A 151 -4.37 -0.88 -12.04
N VAL A 152 -5.04 -2.03 -11.88
CA VAL A 152 -5.90 -2.30 -10.71
C VAL A 152 -5.15 -2.28 -9.37
N GLY A 153 -3.93 -2.80 -9.28
CA GLY A 153 -3.09 -2.68 -8.07
C GLY A 153 -2.63 -1.24 -7.77
N ASN A 154 -2.86 -0.31 -8.70
CA ASN A 154 -2.57 1.11 -8.57
C ASN A 154 -3.82 2.00 -8.55
N ILE A 155 -5.00 1.43 -8.35
CA ILE A 155 -6.24 2.18 -8.20
C ILE A 155 -6.74 2.00 -6.76
N PRO A 156 -6.90 3.09 -5.97
CA PRO A 156 -7.53 3.00 -4.66
C PRO A 156 -8.94 2.41 -4.75
N ALA A 157 -9.30 1.58 -3.77
CA ALA A 157 -10.66 1.08 -3.65
C ALA A 157 -11.65 2.24 -3.47
N ALA A 158 -12.77 2.21 -4.22
CA ALA A 158 -13.79 3.26 -4.13
C ALA A 158 -14.54 3.25 -2.79
N SER A 159 -14.69 2.08 -2.18
CA SER A 159 -15.34 1.90 -0.88
C SER A 159 -14.95 0.57 -0.26
N TRP A 160 -14.81 0.53 1.07
CA TRP A 160 -14.76 -0.69 1.87
C TRP A 160 -15.40 -0.40 3.24
N THR A 161 -15.94 -1.43 3.91
CA THR A 161 -16.61 -1.28 5.21
C THR A 161 -16.46 -2.56 6.03
N THR A 162 -16.29 -2.39 7.33
CA THR A 162 -16.61 -3.39 8.35
C THR A 162 -18.10 -3.20 8.71
N ARG A 163 -18.86 -4.23 9.03
CA ARG A 163 -20.32 -4.16 9.21
C ARG A 163 -20.71 -4.72 10.56
#